data_AF-A0A7Y9EIN5-F1
#
_entry.id   AF-A0A7Y9EIN5-F1
#
_cell.length_a   1.000
_cell.length_b   1.000
_cell.length_c   1.000
_cell.angle_alpha   90.00
_cell.angle_beta   90.00
_cell.angle_gamma   90.00
#
_symmetry.space_group_name_H-M   'P 1'
#
loop_
_entity.id
_entity.type
_entity.pdbx_description
1 polymer ?
#
loop_
_entity_poly.entity_id
_entity_poly.type
_entity_poly.pdbx_seq_one_letter_code
_entity_poly.pdbx_strand_id
1 'polypeptide(L)' 'MSESQAESERRLKLLAKSDRIYTAALDAGKSPEEAAEEAEAVLPEK' A
#
# COMPACT_ATOMS: atom_id res chain seq x y z
N MET A 1 -20.56 14.02 7.20
CA MET A 1 -19.51 13.34 6.41
C MET A 1 -20.22 12.26 5.59
N SER A 2 -20.20 12.34 4.26
CA SER A 2 -20.79 11.28 3.42
C SER A 2 -19.91 10.03 3.47
N GLU A 3 -20.50 8.84 3.47
CA GLU A 3 -19.79 7.54 3.51
C GLU A 3 -18.71 7.44 2.41
N SER A 4 -18.94 8.07 1.25
CA SER A 4 -18.00 8.17 0.13
C SER A 4 -16.67 8.88 0.46
N GLN A 5 -16.66 9.88 1.35
CA GLN A 5 -15.42 10.57 1.74
C GLN A 5 -14.58 9.70 2.67
N ALA A 6 -15.22 9.01 3.63
CA ALA A 6 -14.52 8.13 4.55
C ALA A 6 -13.87 6.93 3.84
N GLU A 7 -14.55 6.37 2.84
CA GLU A 7 -14.01 5.31 1.99
C GLU A 7 -12.82 5.79 1.15
N SER A 8 -12.93 6.99 0.55
CA SER A 8 -11.86 7.59 -0.24
C SER A 8 -10.61 7.86 0.62
N GLU A 9 -10.77 8.40 1.83
CA GLU A 9 -9.67 8.62 2.76
C GLU A 9 -9.02 7.31 3.20
N ARG A 10 -9.83 6.27 3.45
CA ARG A 10 -9.32 4.95 3.83
C ARG A 10 -8.49 4.34 2.70
N ARG A 11 -8.97 4.45 1.46
CA ARG A 11 -8.26 3.97 0.27
C ARG A 11 -6.94 4.73 0.05
N LEU A 12 -6.95 6.05 0.24
CA LEU A 12 -5.75 6.87 0.09
C LEU A 12 -4.69 6.51 1.14
N LYS A 13 -5.11 6.26 2.38
CA LYS A 13 -4.22 5.81 3.46
C LYS A 13 -3.62 4.42 3.17
N LEU A 14 -4.40 3.51 2.60
CA LEU A 14 -3.93 2.18 2.20
C LEU A 14 -2.87 2.27 1.09
N LEU A 15 -3.12 3.06 0.05
CA LEU A 15 -2.16 3.29 -1.03
C LEU A 15 -0.85 3.91 -0.51
N ALA A 16 -0.94 4.95 0.31
CA ALA A 16 0.24 5.58 0.90
C ALA A 16 1.02 4.67 1.86
N LYS A 17 0.38 3.62 2.39
CA LYS A 17 1.05 2.60 3.21
C LYS A 17 1.72 1.54 2.34
N SER A 18 1.06 1.11 1.26
CA SER A 18 1.61 0.22 0.23
C SER A 18 2.91 0.80 -0.35
N ASP A 19 2.89 2.07 -0.77
CA ASP A 19 4.08 2.74 -1.34
C ASP A 19 5.25 2.76 -0.35
N ARG A 20 4.97 3.05 0.92
CA ARG A 20 6.02 3.06 1.97
C ARG A 20 6.64 1.68 2.17
N ILE A 21 5.85 0.62 2.09
CA ILE A 21 6.35 -0.75 2.23
C ILE A 21 7.19 -1.13 1.02
N TYR A 22 6.74 -0.79 -0.18
CA TYR A 22 7.50 -0.98 -1.42
C TYR A 22 8.87 -0.30 -1.37
N THR A 23 8.91 0.98 -1.00
CA THR A 23 10.18 1.72 -0.88
C THR A 23 11.08 1.11 0.21
N ALA A 24 10.53 0.78 1.38
CA ALA A 24 11.32 0.18 2.46
C ALA A 24 11.89 -1.19 2.08
N ALA A 25 11.15 -2.00 1.30
CA ALA A 25 11.61 -3.28 0.78
C ALA A 25 12.76 -3.10 -0.22
N LEU A 26 12.66 -2.13 -1.13
CA LEU A 26 13.76 -1.77 -2.04
C LEU A 26 14.99 -1.27 -1.28
N ASP A 27 14.82 -0.41 -0.27
CA ASP A 27 15.91 0.10 0.57
C ASP A 27 16.59 -1.01 1.37
N ALA A 28 15.84 -2.07 1.72
CA ALA A 28 16.37 -3.28 2.34
C ALA A 28 17.13 -4.20 1.35
N GLY A 29 17.18 -3.83 0.06
CA GLY A 29 17.87 -4.57 -0.99
C GLY A 29 17.06 -5.72 -1.59
N LYS A 30 15.74 -5.77 -1.35
CA LYS A 30 14.86 -6.76 -1.99
C LYS A 30 14.69 -6.46 -3.48
N SER A 31 14.32 -7.48 -4.23
CA SER A 31 13.96 -7.28 -5.63
C SER A 31 12.66 -6.47 -5.74
N PRO A 32 12.44 -5.77 -6.87
CA PRO A 32 11.18 -5.06 -7.14
C PRO A 32 9.94 -5.97 -7.06
N GLU A 33 10.10 -7.24 -7.43
CA GLU A 33 9.02 -8.24 -7.41
C GLU A 33 8.62 -8.59 -5.98
N GLU A 34 9.58 -8.89 -5.10
CA GLU A 34 9.32 -9.14 -3.67
C GLU A 34 8.77 -7.89 -2.96
N ALA A 35 9.29 -6.72 -3.30
CA ALA A 35 8.80 -5.45 -2.77
C ALA A 35 7.34 -5.19 -3.17
N ALA A 36 6.96 -5.54 -4.40
CA ALA A 36 5.60 -5.42 -4.89
C ALA A 36 4.64 -6.39 -4.17
N GLU A 37 5.03 -7.66 -3.98
CA GLU A 37 4.23 -8.63 -3.22
C GLU A 37 3.99 -8.16 -1.77
N GLU A 38 5.02 -7.64 -1.10
CA GLU A 38 4.88 -7.13 0.27
C GLU A 38 3.98 -5.90 0.37
N ALA A 39 4.06 -5.01 -0.62
CA ALA A 39 3.22 -3.82 -0.69
C ALA A 39 1.76 -4.20 -0.99
N GLU A 40 1.54 -5.14 -1.90
CA GLU A 40 0.22 -5.62 -2.31
C GLU A 40 -0.48 -6.39 -1.19
N ALA A 41 0.26 -7.12 -0.35
CA ALA A 41 -0.27 -7.82 0.83
C ALA A 41 -0.97 -6.89 1.85
N VAL A 42 -0.76 -5.58 1.76
CA VAL A 42 -1.37 -4.57 2.64
C VAL A 42 -2.62 -3.93 2.03
N LEU A 43 -2.79 -4.05 0.72
CA LEU A 43 -4.02 -3.67 0.05
C LEU A 43 -5.07 -4.77 0.29
N PRO A 44 -6.31 -4.43 0.69
CA PRO A 44 -7.35 -5.44 0.83
C PRO A 44 -7.62 -6.08 -0.53
N GLU A 45 -7.73 -7.41 -0.56
CA GLU A 45 -8.16 -8.17 -1.74
C GLU A 45 -9.50 -7.60 -2.25
N LYS A 46 -9.64 -7.52 -3.58
CA LYS A 46 -10.80 -6.95 -4.28
C LYS A 46 -12.11 -7.63 -3.94
#